data_AF-A0A3D1QHA5-F1
#
_entry.id   AF-A0A3D1QHA5-F1
#
_cell.length_a   1.000
_cell.length_b   1.000
_cell.length_c   1.000
_cell.angle_alpha   90.00
_cell.angle_beta   90.00
_cell.angle_gamma   90.00
#
_symmetry.space_group_name_H-M   'P 1'
#
loop_
_entity.id
_entity.type
_entity.pdbx_description
1 polymer ?
#
loop_
_entity_poly.entity_id
_entity_poly.type
_entity_poly.pdbx_seq_one_letter_code
_entity_poly.pdbx_strand_id
1 'polypeptide(L)'
;MIHALRAGAYGVPFLPVGGMWGSDLVAKRPEFFQVMKSPFDGTEVVCVKALVPDYAIVHVQEADIYGNCRILGPSYQDALLARAAKKTIVTTERIVGTYRMKEEPKLTAIPHFLVEAVVELPGGAKPGICYPEYQAVEWPKHKAYQKAVKEGQVPQYADSMLEGRL
;
A
#
# COMPACT_ATOMS: atom_id res chain seq x y z
N MET A 1 -9.65 -5.44 5.66
CA MET A 1 -8.64 -4.44 5.27
C MET A 1 -9.10 -3.55 4.09
N ILE A 2 -9.35 -4.08 2.89
CA ILE A 2 -9.75 -3.27 1.71
C ILE A 2 -10.94 -2.32 2.00
N HIS A 3 -12.00 -2.83 2.65
CA HIS A 3 -13.16 -2.00 3.02
C HIS A 3 -12.81 -0.92 4.05
N ALA A 4 -11.85 -1.16 4.94
CA ALA A 4 -11.36 -0.15 5.89
C ALA A 4 -10.58 0.96 5.18
N LEU A 5 -9.74 0.60 4.21
CA LEU A 5 -9.03 1.56 3.37
C LEU A 5 -9.99 2.35 2.48
N ARG A 6 -11.03 1.71 1.92
CA ARG A 6 -12.10 2.42 1.19
C ARG A 6 -12.83 3.41 2.08
N ALA A 7 -13.18 3.03 3.31
CA ALA A 7 -13.80 3.94 4.26
C ALA A 7 -12.91 5.17 4.51
N GLY A 8 -11.61 4.94 4.76
CA GLY A 8 -10.63 6.02 4.91
C GLY A 8 -10.52 6.91 3.67
N ALA A 9 -10.38 6.31 2.48
CA ALA A 9 -10.30 7.02 1.21
C ALA A 9 -11.59 7.77 0.80
N TYR A 10 -12.73 7.42 1.41
CA TYR A 10 -14.01 8.11 1.23
C TYR A 10 -14.27 9.17 2.31
N GLY A 11 -13.41 9.26 3.33
CA GLY A 11 -13.62 10.16 4.46
C GLY A 11 -14.80 9.77 5.35
N VAL A 12 -15.22 8.50 5.34
CA VAL A 12 -16.31 7.99 6.18
C VAL A 12 -15.75 7.16 7.34
N PRO A 13 -16.40 7.15 8.51
CA PRO A 13 -15.85 6.48 9.70
C PRO A 13 -15.82 4.95 9.62
N PHE A 14 -16.64 4.35 8.75
CA PHE A 14 -16.74 2.91 8.55
C PHE A 14 -17.39 2.59 7.20
N LEU A 15 -17.30 1.32 6.77
CA LEU A 15 -18.13 0.77 5.69
C LEU A 15 -18.75 -0.57 6.11
N PRO A 16 -20.00 -0.87 5.70
CA PRO A 16 -20.57 -2.20 5.88
C PRO A 16 -19.89 -3.22 4.95
N VAL A 17 -19.82 -4.47 5.40
CA VAL A 17 -19.35 -5.64 4.66
C VAL A 17 -20.36 -6.76 4.82
N GLY A 18 -20.76 -7.38 3.71
CA GLY A 18 -21.74 -8.47 3.73
C GLY A 18 -21.23 -9.83 4.26
N GLY A 19 -19.96 -9.91 4.66
CA GLY A 19 -19.31 -11.15 5.11
C GLY A 19 -18.88 -11.11 6.58
N MET A 20 -17.94 -11.99 6.95
CA MET A 20 -17.37 -12.18 8.31
C MET A 20 -18.23 -12.98 9.29
N TRP A 21 -19.44 -13.38 8.90
CA TRP A 21 -20.28 -14.27 9.69
C TRP A 21 -19.60 -15.62 9.95
N GLY A 22 -19.73 -16.12 11.17
CA GLY A 22 -19.07 -17.36 11.60
C GLY A 22 -17.56 -17.25 11.84
N SER A 23 -16.96 -16.07 11.62
CA SER A 23 -15.56 -15.81 11.97
C SER A 23 -15.44 -15.28 13.40
N ASP A 24 -14.43 -15.76 14.13
CA ASP A 24 -14.03 -15.20 15.43
C ASP A 24 -13.57 -13.74 15.34
N LEU A 25 -13.27 -13.21 14.15
CA LEU A 25 -12.68 -11.88 13.99
C LEU A 25 -13.57 -10.76 14.56
N VAL A 26 -14.89 -10.90 14.46
CA VAL A 26 -15.83 -9.92 15.04
C VAL A 26 -15.70 -9.89 16.56
N ALA A 27 -15.60 -11.06 17.20
CA ALA A 27 -15.44 -11.18 18.65
C ALA A 27 -14.02 -10.82 19.12
N LYS A 28 -12.99 -11.14 18.34
CA LYS A 28 -11.58 -10.91 18.70
C LYS A 28 -11.12 -9.47 18.48
N ARG A 29 -11.79 -8.70 17.62
CA ARG A 29 -11.42 -7.33 17.25
C ARG A 29 -12.64 -6.38 17.26
N PRO A 30 -13.38 -6.27 18.37
CA PRO A 30 -14.61 -5.48 18.47
C PRO A 30 -14.39 -3.97 18.32
N GLU A 31 -13.14 -3.51 18.47
CA GLU A 31 -12.73 -2.12 18.22
C GLU A 31 -12.62 -1.78 16.73
N PHE A 32 -12.61 -2.81 15.87
CA PHE A 32 -12.42 -2.68 14.43
C PHE A 32 -13.61 -3.23 13.62
N PHE A 33 -14.31 -4.24 14.15
CA PHE A 33 -15.52 -4.81 13.56
C PHE A 33 -16.69 -4.73 14.53
N GLN A 34 -17.84 -4.25 14.06
CA GLN A 34 -19.07 -4.20 14.86
C GLN A 34 -20.27 -4.61 14.01
N VAL A 35 -21.33 -5.12 14.62
CA VAL A 35 -22.56 -5.46 13.92
C VAL A 35 -23.57 -4.34 14.10
N MET A 36 -24.21 -3.91 13.02
CA MET A 36 -25.36 -3.00 13.06
C MET A 36 -26.52 -3.52 12.22
N LYS A 37 -27.71 -3.00 12.46
CA LYS A 37 -28.87 -3.25 11.60
C LYS A 37 -28.94 -2.17 10.52
N SER A 38 -29.13 -2.61 9.28
CA SER A 38 -29.41 -1.74 8.15
C SER A 38 -30.70 -0.94 8.42
N PRO A 39 -30.69 0.39 8.21
CA PRO A 39 -31.88 1.22 8.44
C PRO A 39 -32.96 1.03 7.37
N PHE A 40 -32.67 0.32 6.27
CA PHE A 40 -33.60 0.15 5.15
C PHE A 40 -34.49 -1.10 5.28
N ASP A 41 -33.96 -2.17 5.88
CA ASP A 41 -34.59 -3.49 5.92
C ASP A 41 -34.34 -4.25 7.24
N GLY A 42 -33.56 -3.67 8.16
CA GLY A 42 -33.23 -4.29 9.45
C GLY A 42 -32.19 -5.41 9.37
N THR A 43 -31.66 -5.72 8.18
CA THR A 43 -30.66 -6.79 7.99
C THR A 43 -29.42 -6.49 8.82
N GLU A 44 -28.92 -7.48 9.57
CA GLU A 44 -27.66 -7.35 10.28
C GLU A 44 -26.49 -7.34 9.29
N VAL A 45 -25.58 -6.38 9.45
CA VAL A 45 -24.38 -6.22 8.64
C VAL A 45 -23.18 -6.01 9.56
N VAL A 46 -22.04 -6.60 9.19
CA VAL A 46 -20.78 -6.30 9.85
C VAL A 46 -20.26 -4.98 9.28
N CYS A 47 -19.85 -4.07 10.13
CA CYS A 47 -19.18 -2.82 9.79
C CYS A 47 -17.70 -2.94 10.11
N VAL A 48 -16.86 -2.43 9.22
CA VAL A 48 -15.43 -2.29 9.45
C VAL A 48 -15.07 -0.82 9.64
N LYS A 49 -14.38 -0.50 10.72
CA LYS A 49 -13.86 0.83 11.00
C LYS A 49 -12.90 1.29 9.91
N ALA A 50 -12.91 2.58 9.61
CA ALA A 50 -11.98 3.19 8.66
C ALA A 50 -10.53 3.02 9.11
N LEU A 51 -9.66 2.73 8.12
CA LEU A 51 -8.23 2.75 8.30
C LEU A 51 -7.69 4.00 7.59
N VAL A 52 -7.21 4.96 8.39
CA VAL A 52 -6.63 6.23 7.93
C VAL A 52 -5.18 6.29 8.43
N PRO A 53 -4.22 5.68 7.71
CA PRO A 53 -2.82 5.71 8.11
C PRO A 53 -2.30 7.15 8.19
N ASP A 54 -1.40 7.43 9.13
CA ASP A 54 -0.69 8.71 9.13
C ASP A 54 0.22 8.83 7.90
N TYR A 55 0.86 7.72 7.53
CA TYR A 55 1.69 7.61 6.34
C TYR A 55 1.37 6.34 5.54
N ALA A 56 1.29 6.48 4.21
CA ALA A 56 1.43 5.40 3.25
C ALA A 56 2.84 5.44 2.66
N ILE A 57 3.47 4.27 2.49
CA ILE A 57 4.73 4.14 1.75
C ILE A 57 4.45 3.22 0.57
N VAL A 58 4.65 3.72 -0.65
CA VAL A 58 4.43 2.98 -1.89
C VAL A 58 5.67 3.04 -2.76
N HIS A 59 5.87 2.00 -3.57
CA HIS A 59 6.96 1.95 -4.54
C HIS A 59 6.40 1.92 -5.96
N VAL A 60 6.87 2.83 -6.82
CA VAL A 60 6.33 3.04 -8.16
C VAL A 60 7.44 3.08 -9.21
N GLN A 61 7.09 2.85 -10.47
CA GLN A 61 8.06 2.83 -11.56
C GLN A 61 8.50 4.26 -11.90
N GLU A 62 7.55 5.16 -12.16
CA GLU A 62 7.84 6.55 -12.54
C GLU A 62 7.14 7.52 -11.57
N ALA A 63 7.86 8.54 -11.12
CA ALA A 63 7.27 9.69 -10.45
C ALA A 63 7.88 10.99 -10.98
N ASP A 64 7.14 12.09 -10.97
CA ASP A 64 7.75 13.41 -11.14
C ASP A 64 8.13 14.03 -9.79
N ILE A 65 8.88 15.14 -9.83
CA ILE A 65 9.33 15.84 -8.61
C ILE A 65 8.19 16.41 -7.75
N TYR A 66 6.98 16.50 -8.30
CA TYR A 66 5.80 16.99 -7.57
C TYR A 66 5.05 15.84 -6.88
N GLY A 67 5.31 14.59 -7.24
CA GLY A 67 4.63 13.42 -6.67
C GLY A 67 3.49 12.88 -7.53
N ASN A 68 3.38 13.27 -8.80
CA ASN A 68 2.53 12.53 -9.72
C ASN A 68 3.22 11.21 -10.06
N CYS A 69 2.55 10.08 -9.85
CA CYS A 69 3.13 8.75 -10.00
C CYS A 69 2.40 7.91 -11.03
N ARG A 70 3.15 7.07 -11.74
CA ARG A 70 2.61 6.01 -12.59
C ARG A 70 2.92 4.66 -11.96
N ILE A 71 1.88 3.84 -11.86
CA ILE A 71 2.03 2.43 -11.52
C ILE A 71 1.84 1.63 -12.80
N LEU A 72 2.93 1.06 -13.30
CA LEU A 72 2.91 0.22 -14.50
C LEU A 72 2.57 -1.22 -14.12
N GLY A 73 1.57 -1.81 -14.78
CA GLY A 73 1.03 -3.11 -14.39
C GLY A 73 0.00 -3.02 -13.24
N PRO A 74 -0.20 -4.08 -12.45
CA PRO A 74 -1.25 -4.12 -11.42
C PRO A 74 -0.96 -3.13 -10.29
N SER A 75 -1.93 -2.26 -9.99
CA SER A 75 -1.83 -1.25 -8.92
C SER A 75 -2.22 -1.75 -7.53
N TYR A 76 -2.63 -3.02 -7.42
CA TYR A 76 -3.06 -3.68 -6.19
C TYR A 76 -3.90 -2.78 -5.25
N GLN A 77 -3.34 -2.37 -4.11
CA GLN A 77 -4.00 -1.52 -3.13
C GLN A 77 -3.28 -0.17 -2.97
N ASP A 78 -2.22 0.09 -3.73
CA ASP A 78 -1.29 1.20 -3.54
C ASP A 78 -1.99 2.55 -3.72
N ALA A 79 -2.73 2.71 -4.82
CA ALA A 79 -3.52 3.93 -5.05
C ALA A 79 -4.65 4.11 -4.02
N LEU A 80 -5.23 3.01 -3.53
CA LEU A 80 -6.25 3.06 -2.48
C LEU A 80 -5.63 3.43 -1.13
N LEU A 81 -4.45 2.90 -0.81
CA LEU A 81 -3.70 3.17 0.41
C LEU A 81 -3.23 4.63 0.45
N ALA A 82 -2.69 5.14 -0.67
CA ALA A 82 -2.29 6.54 -0.82
C ALA A 82 -3.47 7.50 -0.63
N ARG A 83 -4.66 7.14 -1.14
CA ARG A 83 -5.89 7.92 -0.94
C ARG A 83 -6.44 7.85 0.49
N ALA A 84 -6.20 6.75 1.20
CA ALA A 84 -6.71 6.56 2.56
C ALA A 84 -5.81 7.21 3.62
N ALA A 85 -4.51 7.37 3.32
CA ALA A 85 -3.54 7.94 4.25
C ALA A 85 -3.63 9.47 4.32
N LYS A 86 -3.20 10.04 5.45
CA LYS A 86 -3.05 11.50 5.61
C LYS A 86 -1.92 12.05 4.75
N LYS A 87 -0.84 11.28 4.60
CA LYS A 87 0.35 11.61 3.81
C LYS A 87 0.87 10.37 3.10
N THR A 88 1.44 10.54 1.91
CA THR A 88 2.09 9.45 1.15
C THR A 88 3.55 9.76 0.87
N ILE A 89 4.43 8.81 1.17
CA ILE A 89 5.82 8.81 0.74
C ILE A 89 5.93 7.84 -0.44
N VAL A 90 6.44 8.33 -1.55
CA VAL A 90 6.65 7.55 -2.77
C VAL A 90 8.13 7.28 -2.92
N THR A 91 8.49 6.00 -3.02
CA THR A 91 9.79 5.59 -3.56
C THR A 91 9.61 5.26 -5.04
N THR A 92 10.54 5.65 -5.90
CA THR A 92 10.42 5.44 -7.34
C THR A 92 11.67 4.87 -7.98
N GLU A 93 11.50 4.02 -9.00
CA GLU A 93 12.62 3.54 -9.81
C GLU A 93 13.28 4.65 -10.63
N ARG A 94 12.53 5.70 -11.00
CA ARG A 94 13.07 6.86 -11.72
C ARG A 94 12.21 8.12 -11.59
N ILE A 95 12.87 9.25 -11.43
CA ILE A 95 12.23 10.56 -11.59
C ILE A 95 12.10 10.90 -13.08
N VAL A 96 10.91 11.31 -13.49
CA VAL A 96 10.62 11.73 -14.87
C VAL A 96 10.09 13.17 -14.93
N GLY A 97 10.18 13.79 -16.11
CA GLY A 97 9.59 15.10 -16.32
C GLY A 97 8.06 15.06 -16.26
N THR A 98 7.43 16.05 -15.62
CA THR A 98 5.97 16.18 -15.48
C THR A 98 5.23 16.15 -16.82
N TYR A 99 5.89 16.50 -17.94
CA TYR A 99 5.29 16.42 -19.27
C TYR A 99 4.80 15.00 -19.60
N ARG A 100 5.47 13.93 -19.12
CA ARG A 100 5.00 12.54 -19.31
C ARG A 100 3.61 12.36 -18.72
N MET A 101 3.35 12.94 -17.54
CA MET A 101 2.04 12.82 -16.90
C MET A 101 0.97 13.58 -17.68
N LYS A 102 1.35 14.64 -18.40
CA LYS A 102 0.46 15.39 -19.29
C LYS A 102 0.20 14.67 -20.61
N GLU A 103 1.18 13.94 -21.14
CA GLU A 103 1.04 13.17 -22.38
C GLU A 103 0.00 12.05 -22.24
N GLU A 104 0.04 11.32 -21.12
CA GLU A 104 -0.98 10.30 -20.82
C GLU A 104 -1.51 10.45 -19.38
N PRO A 105 -2.44 11.41 -19.14
CA PRO A 105 -2.95 11.69 -17.80
C PRO A 105 -3.65 10.50 -17.15
N LYS A 106 -4.26 9.63 -17.96
CA LYS A 106 -4.95 8.41 -17.50
C LYS A 106 -4.03 7.41 -16.80
N LEU A 107 -2.72 7.48 -17.03
CA LEU A 107 -1.74 6.61 -16.39
C LEU A 107 -1.28 7.14 -15.01
N THR A 108 -1.68 8.36 -14.63
CA THR A 108 -1.38 8.91 -13.31
C THR A 108 -2.22 8.16 -12.26
N ALA A 109 -1.57 7.27 -11.52
CA ALA A 109 -2.22 6.41 -10.53
C ALA A 109 -2.36 7.10 -9.16
N ILE A 110 -1.36 7.88 -8.77
CA ILE A 110 -1.35 8.66 -7.54
C ILE A 110 -1.03 10.12 -7.91
N PRO A 111 -1.97 11.06 -7.70
CA PRO A 111 -1.74 12.46 -7.99
C PRO A 111 -0.91 13.14 -6.89
N HIS A 112 -0.14 14.16 -7.28
CA HIS A 112 0.78 14.91 -6.41
C HIS A 112 0.18 15.41 -5.08
N PHE A 113 -1.10 15.81 -5.07
CA PHE A 113 -1.72 16.37 -3.86
C PHE A 113 -1.93 15.34 -2.73
N LEU A 114 -1.71 14.05 -2.98
CA LEU A 114 -1.69 12.99 -1.96
C LEU A 114 -0.28 12.67 -1.45
N VAL A 115 0.75 13.23 -2.09
CA VAL A 115 2.15 12.88 -1.89
C VAL A 115 2.87 13.98 -1.11
N GLU A 116 3.54 13.58 -0.04
CA GLU A 116 4.35 14.45 0.81
C GLU A 116 5.81 14.44 0.36
N ALA A 117 6.32 13.29 -0.09
CA ALA A 117 7.72 13.13 -0.48
C ALA A 117 7.89 12.11 -1.62
N VAL A 118 8.85 12.39 -2.50
CA VAL A 118 9.30 11.48 -3.56
C VAL A 118 10.78 11.17 -3.35
N VAL A 119 11.12 9.88 -3.38
CA VAL A 119 12.48 9.36 -3.19
C VAL A 119 12.85 8.52 -4.40
N GLU A 120 13.86 8.92 -5.16
CA GLU A 120 14.44 8.07 -6.19
C GLU A 120 15.23 6.94 -5.53
N LEU A 121 14.76 5.71 -5.71
CA LEU A 121 15.33 4.50 -5.11
C LEU A 121 15.27 3.34 -6.11
N PRO A 122 16.18 3.28 -7.09
CA PRO A 122 16.26 2.18 -8.04
C PRO A 122 16.45 0.82 -7.36
N GLY A 123 15.64 -0.17 -7.73
CA GLY A 123 15.58 -1.48 -7.08
C GLY A 123 14.96 -1.43 -5.68
N GLY A 124 14.05 -0.49 -5.43
CA GLY A 124 13.46 -0.23 -4.11
C GLY A 124 12.49 -1.31 -3.64
N ALA A 125 11.79 -2.00 -4.54
CA ALA A 125 10.96 -3.16 -4.18
C ALA A 125 11.71 -4.49 -4.17
N LYS A 126 13.02 -4.54 -4.46
CA LYS A 126 13.82 -5.76 -4.26
C LYS A 126 13.81 -6.15 -2.77
N PRO A 127 13.74 -7.45 -2.43
CA PRO A 127 13.86 -8.63 -3.31
C PRO A 127 12.55 -9.06 -4.00
N GLY A 128 11.47 -8.29 -3.86
CA GLY A 128 10.19 -8.50 -4.51
C GLY A 128 10.20 -8.11 -6.00
N ILE A 129 8.99 -7.88 -6.54
CA ILE A 129 8.75 -7.61 -7.97
C ILE A 129 8.36 -6.14 -8.14
N CYS A 130 8.81 -5.52 -9.23
CA CYS A 130 8.29 -4.26 -9.75
C CYS A 130 8.17 -4.43 -11.26
N TYR A 131 6.96 -4.73 -11.74
CA TYR A 131 6.74 -4.94 -13.17
C TYR A 131 6.74 -3.60 -13.92
N PRO A 132 7.35 -3.45 -15.11
CA PRO A 132 8.14 -4.44 -15.84
C PRO A 132 9.63 -4.45 -15.49
N GLU A 133 10.09 -3.57 -14.59
CA GLU A 133 11.49 -3.33 -14.22
C GLU A 133 12.24 -4.59 -13.75
N TYR A 134 11.65 -5.34 -12.83
CA TYR A 134 12.10 -6.67 -12.41
C TYR A 134 10.89 -7.56 -12.17
N GLN A 135 10.82 -8.65 -12.94
CA GLN A 135 9.61 -9.48 -13.09
C GLN A 135 9.63 -10.76 -12.25
N ALA A 136 10.71 -11.03 -11.53
CA ALA A 136 10.88 -12.22 -10.73
C ALA A 136 11.37 -11.86 -9.32
N VAL A 137 10.90 -12.62 -8.35
CA VAL A 137 11.36 -12.57 -6.97
C VAL A 137 12.81 -13.06 -6.88
N GLU A 138 13.66 -12.38 -6.12
CA GLU A 138 15.01 -12.85 -5.78
C GLU A 138 14.92 -13.94 -4.70
N TRP A 139 14.50 -15.15 -5.11
CA TRP A 139 14.29 -16.30 -4.21
C TRP A 139 15.44 -16.61 -3.25
N PRO A 140 16.73 -16.53 -3.64
CA PRO A 140 17.83 -16.72 -2.70
C PRO A 140 17.77 -15.75 -1.51
N LYS A 141 17.45 -14.47 -1.76
CA LYS A 141 17.31 -13.46 -0.70
C LYS A 141 16.09 -13.70 0.17
N HIS A 142 14.98 -14.14 -0.40
CA HIS A 142 13.81 -14.55 0.40
C HIS A 142 14.12 -15.73 1.33
N LYS A 143 14.85 -16.74 0.85
CA LYS A 143 15.29 -17.87 1.68
C LYS A 143 16.26 -17.43 2.77
N ALA A 144 17.18 -16.51 2.46
CA ALA A 144 18.09 -15.93 3.44
C ALA A 144 17.34 -15.16 4.54
N TYR A 145 16.33 -14.35 4.17
CA TYR A 145 15.46 -13.69 5.15
C TYR A 145 14.73 -14.69 6.06
N GLN A 146 14.12 -15.73 5.47
CA GLN A 146 13.43 -16.77 6.26
C GLN A 146 14.37 -17.49 7.24
N LYS A 147 15.62 -17.74 6.82
CA LYS A 147 16.65 -18.30 7.70
C LYS A 147 16.98 -17.33 8.83
N ALA A 148 17.23 -16.06 8.51
CA ALA A 148 17.52 -15.02 9.50
C ALA A 148 16.40 -14.87 10.54
N VAL A 149 15.12 -14.96 10.13
CA VAL A 149 13.98 -14.95 11.07
C VAL A 149 14.04 -16.13 12.04
N LYS A 150 14.30 -17.35 11.55
CA LYS A 150 14.41 -18.55 12.39
C LYS A 150 15.58 -18.50 13.37
N GLU A 151 16.67 -17.85 12.97
CA GLU A 151 17.92 -17.76 13.74
C GLU A 151 18.00 -16.49 14.61
N GLY A 152 16.99 -15.62 14.56
CA GLY A 152 16.99 -14.34 15.30
C GLY A 152 17.99 -13.31 14.76
N GLN A 153 18.39 -13.43 13.49
CA GLN A 153 19.41 -12.62 12.82
C GLN A 153 18.84 -11.60 11.82
N VAL A 154 17.60 -11.16 12.02
CA VAL A 154 16.94 -10.21 11.13
C VAL A 154 17.70 -8.88 10.99
N PRO A 155 18.28 -8.29 12.07
CA PRO A 155 19.07 -7.06 11.94
C PRO A 155 20.26 -7.22 11.01
N GLN A 156 21.03 -8.31 11.12
CA GLN A 156 22.20 -8.55 10.27
C GLN A 156 21.81 -8.74 8.80
N TYR A 157 20.69 -9.44 8.55
CA TYR A 157 20.15 -9.54 7.20
C TYR A 157 19.74 -8.15 6.67
N ALA A 158 19.09 -7.32 7.48
CA ALA A 158 18.70 -5.97 7.09
C ALA A 158 19.92 -5.11 6.76
N ASP A 159 20.99 -5.17 7.55
CA ASP A 159 22.24 -4.45 7.28
C ASP A 159 22.84 -4.90 5.92
N SER A 160 22.87 -6.21 5.66
CA SER A 160 23.36 -6.73 4.36
C SER A 160 22.55 -6.24 3.15
N MET A 161 21.27 -5.88 3.36
CA MET A 161 20.41 -5.34 2.30
C MET A 161 20.63 -3.85 2.04
N LEU A 162 21.26 -3.14 2.99
CA LEU A 162 21.60 -1.72 2.89
C LEU A 162 23.01 -1.49 2.33
N GLU A 163 23.88 -2.51 2.33
CA GLU A 163 25.23 -2.43 1.78
C GLU A 163 25.22 -1.92 0.33
N GLY A 164 25.90 -0.79 0.09
CA GLY A 164 26.00 -0.14 -1.23
C GLY A 164 24.75 0.63 -1.68
N ARG A 165 23.76 0.84 -0.79
CA ARG A 165 22.54 1.63 -1.05
C ARG A 165 22.45 2.98 -0.31
N LEU A 166 23.38 3.24 0.61
CA LEU A 166 23.48 4.47 1.41
C LEU A 166 24.84 5.14 1.21
#